data_AF-A0A2A5XQ56-F1
#
_entry.id   AF-A0A2A5XQ56-F1
#
_cell.length_a   1.000
_cell.length_b   1.000
_cell.length_c   1.000
_cell.angle_alpha   90.00
_cell.angle_beta   90.00
_cell.angle_gamma   90.00
#
_symmetry.space_group_name_H-M   'P 1'
#
loop_
_entity.id
_entity.type
_entity.pdbx_description
1 polymer ?
#
loop_
_entity_poly.entity_id
_entity_poly.type
_entity_poly.pdbx_seq_one_letter_code
_entity_poly.pdbx_strand_id
1 'polypeptide(L)'
;MSDSLTEIINRELKKFYFKNFRRRGKSLKTLELIKECYFDQFNFFIDEIDKIFIQSRNMKSEKIIESLLNFKKNEGCNKIIMKALIDELSNFNSAFILNLVDHKYLFEFDED
;
A
#
# COMPACT_ATOMS: atom_id res chain seq x y z
N MET A 1 -9.11 -8.99 3.27
CA MET A 1 -7.90 -8.42 3.89
C MET A 1 -7.96 -8.56 5.41
N SER A 2 -6.83 -8.76 6.08
CA SER A 2 -6.74 -8.85 7.54
C SER A 2 -6.81 -7.47 8.21
N ASP A 3 -7.23 -7.44 9.47
CA ASP A 3 -7.18 -6.23 10.29
C ASP A 3 -5.74 -5.71 10.43
N SER A 4 -4.76 -6.63 10.49
CA SER A 4 -3.35 -6.27 10.63
C SER A 4 -2.80 -5.48 9.44
N LEU A 5 -3.07 -5.92 8.20
CA LEU A 5 -2.67 -5.17 7.00
C LEU A 5 -3.40 -3.83 6.91
N THR A 6 -4.70 -3.82 7.22
CA THR A 6 -5.51 -2.61 7.25
C THR A 6 -4.92 -1.57 8.23
N GLU A 7 -4.53 -2.00 9.43
CA GLU A 7 -3.88 -1.15 10.43
C GLU A 7 -2.51 -0.63 9.96
N ILE A 8 -1.70 -1.46 9.31
CA ILE A 8 -0.41 -1.05 8.74
C ILE A 8 -0.62 0.02 7.67
N ILE A 9 -1.54 -0.18 6.73
CA ILE A 9 -1.85 0.81 5.68
C ILE A 9 -2.30 2.12 6.29
N ASN A 10 -3.27 2.08 7.20
CA ASN A 10 -3.79 3.24 7.94
C ASN A 10 -2.66 4.02 8.63
N ARG A 11 -1.77 3.32 9.35
CA ARG A 11 -0.65 3.94 10.06
C ARG A 11 0.34 4.60 9.11
N GLU A 12 0.75 3.90 8.06
CA GLU A 12 1.78 4.37 7.14
C GLU A 12 1.26 5.51 6.24
N LEU A 13 0.01 5.45 5.76
CA LEU A 13 -0.60 6.57 5.04
C LEU A 13 -0.80 7.80 5.94
N LYS A 14 -1.16 7.62 7.22
CA LYS A 14 -1.19 8.75 8.16
C LYS A 14 0.18 9.40 8.32
N LYS A 15 1.26 8.61 8.42
CA LYS A 15 2.61 9.20 8.44
C LYS A 15 2.86 9.97 7.15
N PHE A 16 2.55 9.41 5.99
CA PHE A 16 2.77 10.05 4.70
C PHE A 16 2.03 11.39 4.56
N TYR A 17 0.70 11.41 4.73
CA TYR A 17 -0.11 12.61 4.52
C TYR A 17 0.08 13.68 5.60
N PHE A 18 0.35 13.28 6.84
CA PHE A 18 0.46 14.20 7.96
C PHE A 18 1.91 14.54 8.35
N LYS A 19 2.95 13.96 7.70
CA LYS A 19 4.39 14.21 8.03
C LYS A 19 4.74 15.69 8.14
N ASN A 20 4.21 16.48 7.21
CA ASN A 20 4.51 17.90 7.10
C ASN A 20 3.49 18.79 7.82
N PHE A 21 2.45 18.24 8.45
CA PHE A 21 1.46 19.02 9.19
C PHE A 21 1.98 19.37 10.60
N ARG A 22 2.77 20.43 10.70
CA ARG A 22 3.08 21.08 11.99
C ARG A 22 2.04 22.16 12.26
N ARG A 23 1.42 22.13 13.45
CA ARG A 23 0.32 23.04 13.85
C ARG A 23 0.65 24.54 13.70
N ARG A 24 1.92 24.93 13.75
CA ARG A 24 2.33 26.34 13.63
C ARG A 24 2.25 26.77 12.16
N GLY A 25 1.30 27.66 11.84
CA GLY A 25 1.20 28.32 10.53
C GLY A 25 0.25 27.66 9.51
N LYS A 26 -0.50 26.61 9.87
CA LYS A 26 -1.47 25.95 8.97
C LYS A 26 -2.92 26.16 9.43
N SER A 27 -3.82 26.39 8.48
CA SER A 27 -5.25 26.61 8.76
C SER A 27 -6.00 25.31 9.05
N LEU A 28 -7.15 25.40 9.72
CA LEU A 28 -8.07 24.26 9.90
C LEU A 28 -8.53 23.68 8.55
N LYS A 29 -8.81 24.54 7.57
CA LYS A 29 -9.17 24.14 6.21
C LYS A 29 -8.08 23.28 5.55
N THR A 30 -6.81 23.61 5.76
CA THR A 30 -5.69 22.80 5.26
C THR A 30 -5.66 21.41 5.90
N LEU A 31 -5.99 21.30 7.18
CA LEU A 31 -6.09 20.01 7.86
C LEU A 31 -7.24 19.16 7.34
N GLU A 32 -8.40 19.78 7.08
CA GLU A 32 -9.57 19.12 6.51
C GLU A 32 -9.26 18.54 5.13
N LEU A 33 -8.65 19.32 4.24
CA LEU A 33 -8.23 18.84 2.91
C LEU A 33 -7.25 17.67 2.99
N ILE A 34 -6.25 17.73 3.89
CA ILE A 34 -5.31 16.61 4.08
C ILE A 34 -6.03 15.35 4.57
N LYS A 35 -7.02 15.49 5.45
CA LYS A 35 -7.84 14.36 5.91
C LYS A 35 -8.65 13.76 4.77
N GLU A 36 -9.27 14.58 3.93
CA GLU A 36 -10.02 14.13 2.75
C GLU A 36 -9.10 13.33 1.82
N CYS A 37 -7.96 13.89 1.42
CA CYS A 37 -6.98 13.17 0.58
C CYS A 37 -6.51 11.85 1.20
N TYR A 38 -6.25 11.85 2.52
CA TYR A 38 -5.88 10.63 3.23
C TYR A 38 -6.99 9.57 3.17
N PHE A 39 -8.26 9.95 3.38
CA PHE A 39 -9.37 9.00 3.37
C PHE A 39 -9.61 8.44 1.97
N ASP A 40 -9.55 9.28 0.94
CA ASP A 40 -9.68 8.85 -0.45
C ASP A 40 -8.58 7.85 -0.81
N GLN A 41 -7.33 8.14 -0.46
CA GLN A 41 -6.21 7.24 -0.73
C GLN A 41 -6.31 5.93 0.05
N PHE A 42 -6.76 5.98 1.31
CA PHE A 42 -6.96 4.79 2.13
C PHE A 42 -8.00 3.86 1.52
N ASN A 43 -9.17 4.40 1.13
CA ASN A 43 -10.23 3.62 0.49
C ASN A 43 -9.75 3.04 -0.85
N PHE A 44 -9.05 3.83 -1.65
CA PHE A 44 -8.45 3.37 -2.90
C PHE A 44 -7.46 2.21 -2.69
N PHE A 45 -6.62 2.28 -1.65
CA PHE A 45 -5.70 1.19 -1.31
C PHE A 45 -6.43 -0.09 -0.95
N ILE A 46 -7.50 0.01 -0.16
CA ILE A 46 -8.31 -1.15 0.22
C ILE A 46 -8.90 -1.81 -1.03
N ASP A 47 -9.53 -1.02 -1.91
CA ASP A 47 -10.14 -1.53 -3.13
C ASP A 47 -9.13 -2.18 -4.09
N GLU A 48 -7.96 -1.56 -4.29
CA GLU A 48 -6.90 -2.10 -5.14
C GLU A 48 -6.30 -3.38 -4.56
N ILE A 49 -6.08 -3.44 -3.25
CA ILE A 49 -5.55 -4.64 -2.59
C ILE A 49 -6.56 -5.78 -2.70
N ASP A 50 -7.84 -5.55 -2.43
CA ASP A 50 -8.84 -6.60 -2.57
C ASP A 50 -8.92 -7.15 -4.00
N LYS A 51 -8.76 -6.29 -5.02
CA LYS A 51 -8.61 -6.76 -6.42
C LYS A 51 -7.39 -7.64 -6.62
N ILE A 52 -6.23 -7.29 -6.06
CA ILE A 52 -5.01 -8.11 -6.14
C ILE A 52 -5.23 -9.48 -5.49
N PHE A 53 -5.91 -9.54 -4.34
CA PHE A 53 -6.24 -10.80 -3.67
C PHE A 53 -7.21 -11.66 -4.50
N ILE A 54 -8.22 -11.04 -5.12
CA ILE A 54 -9.14 -11.77 -6.01
C ILE A 54 -8.39 -12.30 -7.23
N GLN A 55 -7.51 -11.49 -7.83
CA GLN A 55 -6.67 -11.90 -8.96
C GLN A 55 -5.73 -13.04 -8.57
N SER A 56 -5.17 -13.01 -7.36
CA SER A 56 -4.19 -13.99 -6.92
C SER A 56 -4.74 -15.41 -6.86
N ARG A 57 -6.06 -15.59 -6.68
CA ARG A 57 -6.71 -16.91 -6.72
C ARG A 57 -6.74 -17.57 -8.09
N ASN A 58 -6.77 -16.77 -9.16
CA ASN A 58 -7.12 -17.24 -10.50
C ASN A 58 -6.03 -16.97 -11.55
N MET A 59 -4.99 -16.22 -11.19
CA MET A 59 -3.95 -15.77 -12.12
C MET A 59 -2.57 -16.33 -11.76
N LYS A 60 -1.70 -16.41 -12.76
CA LYS A 60 -0.28 -16.74 -12.58
C LYS A 60 0.44 -15.63 -11.81
N SER A 61 1.51 -16.00 -11.09
CA SER A 61 2.34 -15.09 -10.28
C SER A 61 2.84 -13.86 -11.05
N GLU A 62 3.16 -13.99 -12.34
CA GLU A 62 3.61 -12.87 -13.19
C GLU A 62 2.60 -11.71 -13.25
N LYS A 63 1.31 -12.03 -13.39
CA LYS A 63 0.24 -11.01 -13.40
C LYS A 63 0.05 -10.35 -12.05
N ILE A 64 0.22 -11.12 -10.97
CA ILE A 64 0.16 -10.60 -9.60
C ILE A 64 1.33 -9.62 -9.38
N ILE A 65 2.53 -9.96 -9.86
CA ILE A 65 3.71 -9.10 -9.79
C ILE A 65 3.48 -7.79 -10.57
N GLU A 66 2.85 -7.84 -11.75
CA GLU A 66 2.47 -6.64 -12.50
C GLU A 66 1.48 -5.78 -11.72
N SER A 67 0.46 -6.38 -11.09
CA SER A 67 -0.47 -5.64 -10.23
C SER A 67 0.22 -5.02 -9.01
N LEU A 68 1.17 -5.72 -8.38
CA LEU A 68 1.99 -5.18 -7.29
C LEU A 68 2.88 -4.02 -7.75
N LEU A 69 3.44 -4.09 -8.97
CA LEU A 69 4.19 -3.00 -9.58
C LEU A 69 3.32 -1.77 -9.85
N ASN A 70 2.08 -1.97 -10.28
CA ASN A 70 1.15 -0.86 -10.46
C ASN A 70 0.73 -0.26 -9.12
N PHE A 71 0.45 -1.11 -8.12
CA PHE A 71 0.15 -0.67 -6.76
C PHE A 71 1.30 0.14 -6.14
N LYS A 72 2.56 -0.24 -6.41
CA LYS A 72 3.76 0.48 -5.96
C LYS A 72 3.78 1.96 -6.41
N LYS A 73 3.22 2.26 -7.58
CA LYS A 73 3.24 3.63 -8.16
C LYS A 73 2.27 4.58 -7.45
N ASN A 74 1.38 4.06 -6.60
CA ASN A 74 0.39 4.88 -5.94
C ASN A 74 1.01 5.75 -4.84
N GLU A 75 0.51 6.97 -4.73
CA GLU A 75 0.94 7.93 -3.70
C GLU A 75 0.83 7.31 -2.29
N GLY A 76 1.84 7.53 -1.45
CA GLY A 76 1.88 7.00 -0.09
C GLY A 76 2.20 5.51 0.03
N CYS A 77 2.34 4.77 -1.09
CA CYS A 77 2.86 3.41 -1.07
C CYS A 77 4.33 3.44 -0.65
N ASN A 78 4.72 2.53 0.25
CA ASN A 78 6.09 2.45 0.74
C ASN A 78 6.49 1.00 1.02
N LYS A 79 7.76 0.82 1.37
CA LYS A 79 8.35 -0.50 1.63
C LYS A 79 7.64 -1.28 2.73
N ILE A 80 7.11 -0.61 3.75
CA ILE A 80 6.42 -1.27 4.87
C ILE A 80 5.06 -1.81 4.39
N ILE A 81 4.30 -0.99 3.66
CA ILE A 81 3.02 -1.41 3.07
C ILE A 81 3.25 -2.56 2.08
N MET A 82 4.24 -2.44 1.19
CA MET A 82 4.52 -3.46 0.18
C MET A 82 4.92 -4.81 0.82
N LYS A 83 5.74 -4.79 1.87
CA LYS A 83 6.09 -6.00 2.63
C LYS A 83 4.86 -6.64 3.25
N ALA A 84 4.07 -5.88 3.99
CA ALA A 84 2.86 -6.40 4.64
C ALA A 84 1.87 -7.00 3.63
N LEU A 85 1.70 -6.34 2.47
CA LEU A 85 0.87 -6.83 1.39
C LEU A 85 1.36 -8.18 0.83
N ILE A 86 2.66 -8.28 0.52
CA ILE A 86 3.26 -9.50 -0.02
C ILE A 86 3.21 -10.65 0.99
N ASP A 87 3.46 -10.37 2.27
CA ASP A 87 3.39 -11.34 3.35
C ASP A 87 1.95 -11.89 3.48
N GLU A 88 0.94 -11.01 3.45
CA GLU A 88 -0.46 -11.44 3.52
C GLU A 88 -0.91 -12.19 2.25
N LEU A 89 -0.47 -11.77 1.07
CA LEU A 89 -0.74 -12.49 -0.19
C LEU A 89 -0.15 -13.90 -0.18
N SER A 90 1.07 -14.07 0.34
CA SER A 90 1.73 -15.37 0.45
C SER A 90 1.01 -16.29 1.43
N ASN A 91 0.48 -15.74 2.53
CA ASN A 91 -0.35 -16.48 3.49
C ASN A 91 -1.71 -16.84 2.92
N PHE A 92 -2.31 -15.96 2.11
CA PHE A 92 -3.64 -16.16 1.53
C PHE A 92 -3.62 -17.13 0.34
N ASN A 93 -2.58 -17.08 -0.49
CA ASN A 93 -2.37 -17.99 -1.60
C ASN A 93 -0.98 -18.61 -1.50
N SER A 94 -0.90 -19.83 -0.98
CA SER A 94 0.37 -20.56 -0.83
C SER A 94 1.05 -20.92 -2.17
N ALA A 95 0.31 -20.86 -3.29
CA ALA A 95 0.89 -21.03 -4.62
C ALA A 95 1.56 -19.75 -5.15
N PHE A 96 1.30 -18.59 -4.52
CA PHE A 96 2.03 -17.37 -4.81
C PHE A 96 3.44 -17.48 -4.23
N ILE A 97 4.42 -17.66 -5.13
CA ILE A 97 5.82 -17.70 -4.79
C ILE A 97 6.48 -16.47 -5.42
N LEU A 98 7.01 -15.59 -4.57
CA LEU A 98 7.79 -14.43 -5.00
C LEU A 98 9.27 -14.71 -4.82
N ASN A 99 10.02 -14.80 -5.92
CA ASN A 99 11.47 -14.82 -5.84
C ASN A 99 11.99 -13.42 -5.49
N LEU A 100 12.40 -13.23 -4.24
CA LEU A 100 12.91 -11.94 -3.75
C LEU A 100 14.19 -11.49 -4.46
N VAL A 101 14.99 -12.42 -5.00
CA VAL A 101 16.20 -12.09 -5.75
C VAL A 101 15.83 -11.39 -7.06
N ASP A 102 14.83 -11.91 -7.78
CA ASP A 102 14.42 -11.41 -9.09
C ASP A 102 13.51 -10.17 -8.96
N HIS A 103 12.82 -10.02 -7.82
CA HIS A 103 11.80 -8.98 -7.61
C HIS A 103 12.15 -7.97 -6.52
N LYS A 104 13.44 -7.79 -6.22
CA LYS A 104 13.93 -6.82 -5.21
C LYS A 104 13.41 -5.39 -5.46
N TYR A 105 13.23 -5.03 -6.73
CA TYR A 105 12.70 -3.72 -7.16
C TYR A 105 11.32 -3.39 -6.58
N LEU A 106 10.51 -4.37 -6.14
CA LEU A 106 9.24 -4.12 -5.46
C LEU A 106 9.44 -3.39 -4.13
N PHE A 107 10.61 -3.53 -3.51
CA PHE A 107 10.94 -2.98 -2.19
C PHE A 107 11.86 -1.75 -2.24
N GLU A 108 12.22 -1.30 -3.44
CA GLU A 108 13.05 -0.13 -3.68
C GLU A 108 12.13 1.08 -3.89
N PHE A 109 12.08 1.97 -2.91
CA PHE A 109 11.32 3.20 -2.95
C PHE A 109 12.31 4.35 -2.87
N ASP A 110 12.05 5.42 -3.62
CA ASP A 110 12.82 6.65 -3.47
C ASP A 110 12.62 7.17 -2.05
N GLU A 111 13.72 7.37 -1.31
CA GLU A 111 13.66 7.94 0.03
C GLU A 111 13.38 9.45 -0.09
N ASP A 112 12.18 9.85 0.31
CA ASP A 112 11.78 11.26 0.55
C ASP A 112 12.44 11.86 1.80
#